data_AF-E6MFL9-F1
#
_entry.id   AF-E6MFL9-F1
#
_cell.length_a   1.000
_cell.length_b   1.000
_cell.length_c   1.000
_cell.angle_alpha   90.00
_cell.angle_beta   90.00
_cell.angle_gamma   90.00
#
_symmetry.space_group_name_H-M   'P 1'
#
loop_
_entity.id
_entity.type
_entity.pdbx_description
1 polymer ?
#
loop_
_entity_poly.entity_id
_entity_poly.type
_entity_poly.pdbx_seq_one_letter_code
_entity_poly.pdbx_strand_id
1 'polypeptide(L)' 'MVSFLEEQTGAITEYSEVLVRRLIEKITIFDEKMTVKFKSGPGIDVDA' A
#
# COMPACT_ATOMS: atom_id res chain seq x y z
N MET A 1 9.13 -5.51 2.57
CA MET A 1 7.68 -5.24 2.73
C MET A 1 7.25 -5.48 4.17
N VAL A 2 7.50 -6.68 4.73
CA VAL A 2 7.20 -7.01 6.14
C VAL A 2 7.86 -6.04 7.12
N SER A 3 9.17 -5.76 6.94
CA SER A 3 9.93 -4.82 7.77
C SER A 3 9.31 -3.42 7.89
N PHE A 4 8.73 -2.89 6.82
CA PHE A 4 8.08 -1.58 6.83
C PHE A 4 6.78 -1.56 7.64
N LEU A 5 6.05 -2.67 7.65
CA LEU A 5 4.86 -2.84 8.47
C LEU A 5 5.23 -3.03 9.95
N GLU A 6 6.38 -3.66 10.24
CA GLU A 6 6.93 -3.81 11.59
C GLU A 6 7.47 -2.50 12.18
N GLU A 7 7.87 -1.54 11.35
CA GLU A 7 8.27 -0.18 11.76
C GLU A 7 7.09 0.71 12.18
N GLN A 8 5.84 0.28 11.97
CA GLN A 8 4.67 1.06 12.37
C GLN A 8 4.54 1.10 13.89
N THR A 9 4.11 2.24 14.44
CA THR A 9 4.01 2.49 15.89
C THR A 9 3.00 1.58 16.62
N GLY A 10 2.19 0.82 15.89
CA GLY A 10 1.26 -0.16 16.45
C GLY A 10 1.06 -1.33 15.50
N ALA A 11 0.79 -2.51 16.06
CA ALA A 11 0.45 -3.69 15.28
C ALA A 11 -0.87 -3.47 14.52
N ILE A 12 -0.85 -3.73 13.22
CA ILE A 12 -2.07 -3.67 12.38
C ILE A 12 -2.84 -4.98 12.63
N THR A 13 -3.75 -4.98 13.59
CA THR A 13 -4.60 -6.15 13.91
C THR A 13 -5.85 -6.21 13.04
N GLU A 14 -6.22 -5.09 12.42
CA GLU A 14 -7.41 -4.92 11.60
C GLU A 14 -7.12 -4.01 10.40
N TYR A 15 -7.92 -4.18 9.34
CA TYR A 15 -7.86 -3.31 8.18
C TYR A 15 -8.32 -1.89 8.53
N SER A 16 -7.52 -0.89 8.15
CA SER A 16 -7.86 0.52 8.33
C SER A 16 -7.64 1.30 7.03
N GLU A 17 -8.72 1.81 6.45
CA GLU A 17 -8.65 2.61 5.23
C GLU A 17 -7.75 3.85 5.39
N VAL A 18 -7.76 4.45 6.58
CA VAL A 18 -6.95 5.64 6.89
C VAL A 18 -5.46 5.29 6.86
N LEU A 19 -5.07 4.14 7.42
CA LEU A 19 -3.69 3.67 7.37
C LEU A 19 -3.27 3.34 5.93
N VAL A 20 -4.11 2.61 5.19
CA VAL A 20 -3.82 2.24 3.80
C VAL A 20 -3.55 3.49 2.94
N ARG A 21 -4.41 4.52 3.04
CA ARG A 21 -4.19 5.78 2.32
C ARG A 21 -2.90 6.49 2.73
N ARG A 22 -2.48 6.37 3.99
CA ARG A 22 -1.24 6.98 4.49
C ARG A 22 0.01 6.28 3.95
N LEU A 23 -0.04 4.97 3.75
CA LEU A 23 1.08 4.15 3.27
C LEU A 23 1.27 4.21 1.75
N ILE A 24 0.21 4.53 1.00
CA ILE A 24 0.26 4.72 -0.46
C ILE A 24 0.97 6.03 -0.80
N GLU A 25 1.89 5.97 -1.76
CA GLU A 25 2.56 7.13 -2.36
C GLU A 25 1.80 7.61 -3.59
N LYS A 26 1.48 6.70 -4.51
CA LYS A 26 0.81 7.00 -5.77
C LYS A 26 -0.01 5.80 -6.24
N ILE A 27 -1.15 6.07 -6.85
CA ILE A 27 -1.94 5.09 -7.59
C ILE A 27 -1.91 5.48 -9.07
N THR A 28 -1.59 4.54 -9.94
CA THR A 28 -1.66 4.70 -11.40
C THR A 28 -2.69 3.71 -11.94
N ILE A 29 -3.72 4.22 -12.60
CA ILE A 29 -4.78 3.41 -13.20
C ILE A 29 -4.48 3.29 -14.69
N PHE A 30 -4.52 2.06 -15.19
CA PHE A 30 -4.44 1.69 -16.60
C PHE A 30 -5.77 1.04 -17.00
N ASP A 31 -5.97 0.81 -18.30
CA ASP A 31 -7.24 0.26 -18.81
C ASP A 31 -7.53 -1.17 -18.28
N GLU A 32 -6.49 -1.97 -18.04
CA GLU A 32 -6.63 -3.38 -17.63
C GLU A 32 -6.06 -3.69 -16.24
N LYS A 33 -5.42 -2.71 -15.59
CA LYS A 33 -4.79 -2.90 -14.28
C LYS A 33 -4.60 -1.61 -13.52
N MET A 34 -4.30 -1.71 -12.23
CA MET A 34 -3.93 -0.61 -11.37
C MET A 34 -2.60 -0.93 -10.68
N THR A 35 -1.66 0.02 -10.73
CA THR A 35 -0.40 -0.04 -10.00
C THR A 35 -0.47 0.86 -8.78
N VAL A 36 -0.31 0.27 -7.59
CA VAL A 36 -0.23 0.97 -6.31
C VAL A 36 1.23 1.01 -5.85
N LYS A 37 1.81 2.21 -5.75
CA LYS A 37 3.13 2.40 -5.14
C LYS A 37 3.00 2.76 -3.67
N PHE A 38 3.75 2.07 -2.83
CA PHE A 38 3.86 2.38 -1.41
C PHE A 38 5.06 3.29 -1.16
N LYS A 39 4.96 4.15 -0.14
CA LYS A 39 6.05 5.04 0.29
C LYS A 39 7.31 4.30 0.73
N SER A 40 7.18 3.01 1.05
CA SER A 40 8.29 2.14 1.40
C SER A 40 9.10 1.66 0.21
N GLY A 41 8.67 1.95 -1.03
CA GLY A 41 9.36 1.59 -2.26
C GLY A 41 8.69 0.49 -3.10
N PRO A 42 8.22 -0.64 -2.52
CA PRO A 42 7.52 -1.67 -3.28
C PRO A 42 6.22 -1.16 -3.91
N GLY A 43 5.91 -1.67 -5.10
CA GLY A 43 4.62 -1.48 -5.77
C GLY A 43 3.89 -2.82 -5.91
N ILE A 44 2.57 -2.76 -5.97
CA ILE A 44 1.70 -3.90 -6.28
C ILE A 44 0.93 -3.57 -7.56
N ASP A 45 0.88 -4.51 -8.48
CA ASP A 45 -0.02 -4.48 -9.63
C ASP A 45 -1.27 -5.31 -9.29
N VAL A 46 -2.43 -4.73 -9.56
CA VAL A 46 -3.74 -5.33 -9.38
C VAL A 46 -4.41 -5.35 -10.73
N ASP A 47 -4.66 -6.54 -11.27
CA ASP A 47 -5.41 -6.72 -12.51
C ASP A 47 -6.91 -6.49 -12.28
N ALA A 48 -7.62 -6.08 -13.34
CA ALA A 48 -9.06 -5.78 -13.31
C ALA A 48 -9.96 -7.02 -13.15
#